data_AF-A0A2V2XNT4-F1
#
_entry.id   AF-A0A2V2XNT4-F1
#
_cell.length_a   1.000
_cell.length_b   1.000
_cell.length_c   1.000
_cell.angle_alpha   90.00
_cell.angle_beta   90.00
_cell.angle_gamma   90.00
#
_symmetry.space_group_name_H-M   'P 1'
#
loop_
_entity.id
_entity.type
_entity.pdbx_description
1 polymer ?
#
loop_
_entity_poly.entity_id
_entity_poly.type
_entity_poly.pdbx_seq_one_letter_code
_entity_poly.pdbx_strand_id
1 'polypeptide(L)'
;MIFVRGNHDNYASIVTSKYGVEPKPYYKVGGFLIIHGHQGLENVVDEGVIKDTEVIIYGHEHPSISIRDRLGKIAKFPCFLEMPLSVGGKNIKGLIMPASGSYQAGSPVTTIRGNYLSPITRAYGDIENAKPYILARGDGIFELPALGYIQDLI
;
A
#
# COMPACT_ATOMS: atom_id res chain seq x y z
N MET A 1 5.05 13.72 16.33
CA MET A 1 5.26 12.45 15.61
C MET A 1 4.03 11.58 15.80
N ILE A 2 3.59 10.87 14.77
CA ILE A 2 2.49 9.90 14.84
C ILE A 2 3.05 8.53 14.46
N PHE A 3 2.67 7.49 15.21
CA PHE A 3 3.07 6.11 14.92
C PHE A 3 1.82 5.26 14.68
N VAL A 4 1.69 4.71 13.48
CA VAL A 4 0.62 3.77 13.12
C VAL A 4 1.19 2.36 13.25
N ARG A 5 0.58 1.53 14.10
CA ARG A 5 1.09 0.21 14.46
C ARG A 5 0.84 -0.82 13.35
N GLY A 6 1.88 -1.56 12.97
CA GLY A 6 1.79 -2.73 12.14
C GLY A 6 1.85 -4.07 12.89
N ASN A 7 1.73 -5.16 12.14
CA ASN A 7 1.70 -6.53 12.67
C ASN A 7 3.03 -6.98 13.32
N HIS A 8 4.14 -6.33 12.99
CA HIS A 8 5.46 -6.61 13.57
C HIS A 8 5.83 -5.69 14.75
N ASP A 9 4.99 -4.70 15.08
CA ASP A 9 5.32 -3.61 16.01
C ASP A 9 4.86 -3.88 17.45
N ASN A 10 4.80 -5.15 17.88
CA ASN A 10 4.25 -5.54 19.19
C ASN A 10 4.97 -4.90 20.39
N TYR A 11 6.24 -4.56 20.23
CA TYR A 11 7.07 -3.92 21.27
C TYR A 11 7.33 -2.43 21.02
N ALA A 12 6.70 -1.83 20.01
CA ALA A 12 6.95 -0.43 19.64
C ALA A 12 6.61 0.54 20.77
N SER A 13 5.65 0.21 21.64
CA SER A 13 5.29 1.01 22.82
C SER A 13 6.46 1.25 23.78
N ILE A 14 7.39 0.30 23.91
CA ILE A 14 8.59 0.42 24.78
C ILE A 14 9.51 1.55 24.29
N VAL A 15 9.60 1.73 22.98
CA VAL A 15 10.45 2.76 22.36
C VAL A 15 9.69 4.08 22.24
N THR A 16 8.47 4.03 21.70
CA THR A 16 7.66 5.23 21.39
C THR A 16 7.25 6.01 22.66
N SER A 17 7.03 5.33 23.78
CA SER A 17 6.74 5.97 25.08
C SER A 17 7.87 6.87 25.57
N LYS A 18 9.14 6.54 25.28
CA LYS A 18 10.31 7.39 25.61
C LYS A 18 10.28 8.74 24.88
N TYR A 19 9.50 8.84 23.82
CA TYR A 19 9.29 10.05 23.02
C TYR A 19 7.89 10.66 23.20
N GLY A 20 7.09 10.14 24.15
CA GLY A 20 5.71 10.59 24.36
C GLY A 20 4.77 10.28 23.20
N VAL A 21 5.06 9.25 22.40
CA VAL A 21 4.24 8.83 21.25
C VAL A 21 3.50 7.55 21.61
N GLU A 22 2.17 7.57 21.44
CA GLU A 22 1.33 6.38 21.59
C GLU A 22 1.09 5.73 20.22
N PRO A 23 1.33 4.42 20.05
CA PRO A 23 0.97 3.69 18.84
C PRO A 23 -0.55 3.69 18.60
N LYS A 24 -0.97 4.03 17.37
CA LYS A 24 -2.38 4.06 16.97
C LYS A 24 -2.69 3.00 15.92
N PRO A 25 -3.92 2.46 15.85
CA PRO A 25 -4.31 1.52 14.79
C PRO A 25 -4.36 2.19 13.41
N TYR A 26 -4.72 3.47 13.37
CA TYR A 26 -4.72 4.32 12.19
C TYR A 26 -4.53 5.79 12.59
N TYR A 27 -4.35 6.65 11.59
CA TYR A 27 -4.36 8.10 11.77
C TYR A 27 -5.17 8.77 10.67
N LYS A 28 -6.13 9.62 11.05
CA LYS A 28 -7.00 10.36 10.14
C LYS A 28 -6.63 11.84 10.17
N VAL A 29 -6.42 12.43 9.00
CA VAL A 29 -6.12 13.86 8.84
C VAL A 29 -6.75 14.38 7.54
N GLY A 30 -7.69 15.33 7.65
CA GLY A 30 -8.48 15.78 6.50
C GLY A 30 -9.12 14.60 5.75
N GLY A 31 -9.05 14.60 4.42
CA GLY A 31 -9.51 13.50 3.56
C GLY A 31 -8.67 12.21 3.61
N PHE A 32 -7.55 12.19 4.34
CA PHE A 32 -6.58 11.08 4.32
C PHE A 32 -6.72 10.15 5.54
N LEU A 33 -6.81 8.86 5.27
CA LEU A 33 -6.71 7.80 6.28
C LEU A 33 -5.39 7.06 6.10
N ILE A 34 -4.53 7.07 7.12
CA ILE A 34 -3.25 6.37 7.13
C ILE A 34 -3.38 5.13 8.03
N ILE A 35 -3.12 3.96 7.49
CA ILE A 35 -3.28 2.68 8.18
C ILE A 35 -2.19 1.70 7.76
N HIS A 36 -1.76 0.78 8.63
CA HIS A 36 -0.71 -0.18 8.22
C HIS A 36 -1.17 -1.12 7.09
N GLY A 37 -2.43 -1.57 7.13
CA GLY A 37 -3.02 -2.42 6.08
C GLY A 37 -2.94 -3.93 6.33
N HIS A 38 -2.48 -4.39 7.50
CA HIS A 38 -2.50 -5.81 7.90
C HIS A 38 -3.85 -6.32 8.39
N GLN A 39 -4.79 -5.42 8.70
CA GLN A 39 -6.16 -5.74 9.12
C GLN A 39 -7.14 -5.14 8.11
N GLY A 40 -8.31 -5.77 7.95
CA GLY A 40 -9.41 -5.21 7.16
C GLY A 40 -9.98 -3.96 7.82
N LEU A 41 -10.48 -3.01 7.01
CA LEU A 41 -10.98 -1.71 7.47
C LEU A 41 -12.08 -1.87 8.52
N GLU A 42 -12.96 -2.85 8.34
CA GLU A 42 -14.08 -3.18 9.21
C GLU A 42 -13.67 -3.56 10.65
N ASN A 43 -12.41 -3.97 10.86
CA ASN A 43 -11.93 -4.40 12.18
C ASN A 43 -11.30 -3.26 12.99
N VAL A 44 -10.96 -2.14 12.35
CA VAL A 44 -10.07 -1.12 12.93
C VAL A 44 -10.52 0.31 12.65
N VAL A 45 -11.47 0.54 11.75
CA VAL A 45 -11.94 1.87 11.36
C VAL A 45 -13.47 1.92 11.42
N ASP A 46 -13.99 2.91 12.14
CA ASP A 46 -15.43 3.16 12.19
C ASP A 46 -15.95 3.70 10.85
N GLU A 47 -17.20 3.37 10.52
CA GLU A 47 -17.85 3.78 9.26
C GLU A 47 -17.84 5.31 9.05
N GLY A 48 -18.00 6.09 10.12
CA GLY A 48 -17.94 7.55 10.07
C GLY A 48 -16.60 8.09 9.58
N VAL A 49 -15.49 7.41 9.91
CA VAL A 49 -14.15 7.80 9.44
C VAL A 49 -14.00 7.54 7.93
N ILE A 50 -14.59 6.46 7.43
CA ILE A 50 -14.56 6.11 6.01
C ILE A 50 -15.38 7.08 5.16
N LYS A 51 -16.55 7.51 5.65
CA LYS A 51 -17.44 8.45 4.94
C LYS A 51 -16.71 9.71 4.47
N ASP A 52 -15.92 10.30 5.37
CA ASP A 52 -15.14 11.53 5.13
C ASP A 52 -13.73 11.25 4.60
N THR A 53 -13.47 10.03 4.11
CA THR A 53 -12.18 9.63 3.51
C THR A 53 -12.22 9.67 1.99
N GLU A 54 -11.19 10.29 1.43
CA GLU A 54 -10.95 10.45 -0.01
C GLU A 54 -9.76 9.58 -0.46
N VAL A 55 -8.76 9.43 0.43
CA VAL A 55 -7.56 8.63 0.17
C VAL A 55 -7.24 7.75 1.38
N ILE A 56 -7.03 6.45 1.13
CA ILE A 56 -6.49 5.50 2.12
C ILE A 56 -5.04 5.21 1.75
N ILE A 57 -4.13 5.62 2.62
CA ILE A 57 -2.69 5.38 2.49
C ILE A 57 -2.34 4.19 3.37
N TYR A 58 -1.75 3.17 2.78
CA TYR A 58 -1.38 1.98 3.55
C TYR A 58 -0.11 1.29 3.09
N GLY A 59 0.49 0.56 4.00
CA GLY A 59 1.69 -0.23 3.77
C GLY A 59 1.35 -1.72 3.72
N HIS A 60 2.13 -2.50 4.47
CA HIS A 60 2.05 -3.96 4.60
C HIS A 60 2.37 -4.75 3.33
N GLU A 61 1.83 -4.33 2.18
CA GLU A 61 2.10 -4.93 0.88
C GLU A 61 3.53 -4.66 0.41
N HIS A 62 3.94 -3.39 0.53
CA HIS A 62 5.21 -2.87 0.02
C HIS A 62 5.42 -3.21 -1.48
N PRO A 63 4.61 -2.65 -2.39
CA PRO A 63 4.54 -3.12 -3.76
C PRO A 63 5.83 -2.88 -4.54
N SER A 64 6.05 -3.75 -5.52
CA SER A 64 7.15 -3.68 -6.46
C SER A 64 6.73 -4.17 -7.83
N ILE A 65 7.32 -3.61 -8.88
CA ILE A 65 7.17 -4.07 -10.25
C ILE A 65 8.37 -4.92 -10.61
N SER A 66 8.10 -6.14 -11.08
CA SER A 66 9.10 -7.03 -11.64
C SER A 66 8.95 -7.00 -13.15
N ILE A 67 10.01 -6.68 -13.89
CA ILE A 67 9.99 -6.66 -15.36
C ILE A 67 10.97 -7.72 -15.83
N ARG A 68 10.49 -8.60 -16.70
CA ARG A 68 11.31 -9.63 -17.33
C ARG A 68 11.80 -9.16 -18.69
N ASP A 69 13.11 -9.22 -18.92
CA ASP A 69 13.68 -9.00 -20.25
C ASP A 69 13.57 -10.25 -21.15
N ARG A 70 13.89 -10.09 -22.44
CA ARG A 70 13.85 -11.18 -23.43
C ARG A 70 14.85 -12.30 -23.15
N LEU A 71 15.87 -12.06 -22.31
CA LEU A 71 16.88 -13.02 -21.89
C LEU A 71 16.51 -13.71 -20.57
N GLY A 72 15.33 -13.39 -20.00
CA GLY A 72 14.81 -13.97 -18.78
C GLY A 72 15.29 -13.29 -17.49
N LYS A 73 16.10 -12.23 -17.55
CA LYS A 73 16.51 -11.48 -16.35
C LYS A 73 15.32 -10.69 -15.82
N ILE A 74 15.19 -10.69 -14.49
CA ILE A 74 14.12 -9.98 -13.78
C ILE A 74 14.75 -8.75 -13.10
N ALA A 75 14.33 -7.57 -13.50
CA ALA A 75 14.60 -6.34 -12.77
C ALA A 75 13.40 -6.05 -11.85
N LYS A 76 13.67 -5.70 -10.59
CA LYS A 76 12.63 -5.45 -9.58
C LYS A 76 12.77 -4.05 -9.01
N PHE A 77 11.68 -3.30 -9.04
CA PHE A 77 11.65 -1.90 -8.64
C PHE A 77 10.56 -1.67 -7.59
N PRO A 78 10.88 -1.10 -6.41
CA PRO A 78 9.87 -0.61 -5.49
C PRO A 78 9.01 0.45 -6.18
N CYS A 79 7.71 0.43 -5.92
CA CYS A 79 6.78 1.40 -6.48
C CYS A 79 5.78 1.86 -5.44
N PHE A 80 5.18 3.02 -5.68
CA PHE A 80 3.84 3.27 -5.14
C PHE A 80 2.83 2.54 -6.02
N LEU A 81 1.71 2.12 -5.45
CA LEU A 81 0.59 1.58 -6.20
C LEU A 81 -0.66 2.41 -5.88
N GLU A 82 -1.14 3.15 -6.87
CA GLU A 82 -2.43 3.84 -6.79
C GLU A 82 -3.52 2.88 -7.29
N MET A 83 -4.62 2.74 -6.58
CA MET A 83 -5.74 1.90 -7.04
C MET A 83 -7.08 2.44 -6.57
N PRO A 84 -8.16 2.29 -7.34
CA PRO A 84 -9.51 2.49 -6.82
C PRO A 84 -9.84 1.43 -5.76
N LEU A 85 -10.46 1.86 -4.66
CA LEU A 85 -11.02 1.01 -3.62
C LEU A 85 -12.52 1.23 -3.54
N SER A 86 -13.32 0.18 -3.71
CA SER A 86 -14.78 0.24 -3.55
C SER A 86 -15.15 -0.08 -2.10
N VAL A 87 -15.30 0.95 -1.26
CA VAL A 87 -15.60 0.81 0.18
C VAL A 87 -16.93 1.49 0.49
N GLY A 88 -17.88 0.74 1.07
CA GLY A 88 -19.18 1.29 1.46
C GLY A 88 -19.98 1.92 0.31
N GLY A 89 -19.84 1.38 -0.93
CA GLY A 89 -20.47 1.92 -2.13
C GLY A 89 -19.83 3.19 -2.69
N LYS A 90 -18.70 3.64 -2.14
CA LYS A 90 -17.92 4.79 -2.61
C LYS A 90 -16.60 4.32 -3.22
N ASN A 91 -16.17 4.98 -4.30
CA ASN A 91 -14.81 4.85 -4.82
C ASN A 91 -13.88 5.79 -4.03
N ILE A 92 -12.93 5.18 -3.31
CA ILE A 92 -11.88 5.86 -2.54
C ILE A 92 -10.54 5.56 -3.21
N LYS A 93 -9.62 6.53 -3.23
CA LYS A 93 -8.28 6.29 -3.75
C LYS A 93 -7.46 5.51 -2.73
N GLY A 94 -6.96 4.33 -3.09
CA GLY A 94 -5.91 3.61 -2.36
C GLY A 94 -4.54 4.06 -2.84
N LEU A 95 -3.65 4.41 -1.91
CA LEU A 95 -2.24 4.67 -2.18
C LEU A 95 -1.39 3.74 -1.31
N ILE A 96 -0.74 2.77 -1.95
CA ILE A 96 0.05 1.77 -1.26
C ILE A 96 1.52 2.18 -1.31
N MET A 97 2.16 2.19 -0.14
CA MET A 97 3.51 2.68 0.05
C MET A 97 4.54 1.56 -0.18
N PRO A 98 5.64 1.81 -0.90
CA PRO A 98 6.76 0.87 -0.99
C PRO A 98 7.40 0.65 0.39
N ALA A 99 8.26 -0.35 0.51
CA ALA A 99 9.09 -0.49 1.69
C ALA A 99 10.01 0.74 1.86
N SER A 100 10.10 1.25 3.08
CA SER A 100 11.02 2.35 3.43
C SER A 100 12.47 1.86 3.61
N GLY A 101 12.66 0.56 3.87
CA GLY A 101 13.97 -0.06 4.06
C GLY A 101 14.66 -0.43 2.75
N SER A 102 15.96 -0.10 2.61
CA SER A 102 16.74 -0.41 1.41
C SER A 102 16.94 -1.91 1.12
N TYR A 103 16.73 -2.77 2.13
CA TYR A 103 16.90 -4.23 2.01
C TYR A 103 15.62 -4.96 1.58
N GLN A 104 14.48 -4.26 1.53
CA GLN A 104 13.19 -4.84 1.23
C GLN A 104 12.83 -4.47 -0.21
N ALA A 105 12.97 -5.42 -1.13
CA ALA A 105 12.64 -5.21 -2.54
C ALA A 105 11.14 -5.08 -2.81
N GLY A 106 10.28 -5.32 -1.81
CA GLY A 106 8.83 -5.30 -1.91
C GLY A 106 8.21 -6.59 -2.42
N SER A 107 6.88 -6.65 -2.47
CA SER A 107 6.09 -7.77 -3.00
C SER A 107 5.75 -7.51 -4.48
N PRO A 108 6.00 -8.45 -5.41
CA PRO A 108 5.64 -8.24 -6.82
C PRO A 108 4.13 -8.05 -6.98
N VAL A 109 3.73 -6.96 -7.62
CA VAL A 109 2.32 -6.72 -7.94
C VAL A 109 1.92 -7.56 -9.15
N THR A 110 0.70 -8.08 -9.13
CA THR A 110 0.13 -8.90 -10.21
C THR A 110 -1.36 -8.59 -10.33
N THR A 111 -2.02 -9.09 -11.39
CA THR A 111 -3.48 -9.03 -11.50
C THR A 111 -4.21 -10.10 -10.65
N ILE A 112 -3.47 -11.01 -10.02
CA ILE A 112 -4.03 -12.09 -9.20
C ILE A 112 -4.34 -11.58 -7.79
N ARG A 113 -5.64 -11.40 -7.49
CA ARG A 113 -6.13 -10.91 -6.19
C ARG A 113 -5.59 -11.66 -4.98
N GLY A 114 -5.45 -12.98 -5.07
CA GLY A 114 -4.97 -13.83 -3.97
C GLY A 114 -3.53 -13.54 -3.53
N ASN A 115 -2.72 -12.90 -4.38
CA ASN A 115 -1.31 -12.63 -4.09
C ASN A 115 -1.10 -11.43 -3.17
N TYR A 116 -2.10 -10.56 -3.01
CA TYR A 116 -2.01 -9.40 -2.14
C TYR A 116 -2.09 -9.80 -0.67
N LEU A 117 -1.18 -9.28 0.15
CA LEU A 117 -1.11 -9.50 1.58
C LEU A 117 -2.18 -8.72 2.33
N SER A 118 -2.42 -7.46 1.92
CA SER A 118 -3.37 -6.60 2.60
C SER A 118 -4.81 -7.08 2.44
N PRO A 119 -5.55 -7.33 3.54
CA PRO A 119 -6.99 -7.59 3.47
C PRO A 119 -7.76 -6.43 2.80
N ILE A 120 -7.28 -5.19 2.92
CA ILE A 120 -7.88 -4.01 2.29
C ILE A 120 -7.84 -4.14 0.77
N THR A 121 -6.66 -4.43 0.20
CA THR A 121 -6.52 -4.60 -1.25
C THR A 121 -7.36 -5.78 -1.75
N ARG A 122 -7.33 -6.91 -1.02
CA ARG A 122 -8.11 -8.09 -1.42
C ARG A 122 -9.61 -7.85 -1.41
N ALA A 123 -10.13 -7.18 -0.39
CA ALA A 123 -11.57 -6.96 -0.24
C ALA A 123 -12.11 -5.87 -1.17
N TYR A 124 -11.36 -4.78 -1.38
CA TYR A 124 -11.90 -3.56 -1.97
C TYR A 124 -11.20 -3.09 -3.24
N GLY A 125 -10.00 -3.60 -3.53
CA GLY A 125 -9.16 -3.07 -4.61
C GLY A 125 -9.63 -3.47 -6.01
N ASP A 126 -9.69 -2.48 -6.90
CA ASP A 126 -9.73 -2.70 -8.34
C ASP A 126 -8.29 -2.87 -8.86
N ILE A 127 -7.87 -4.13 -8.97
CA ILE A 127 -6.48 -4.50 -9.23
C ILE A 127 -6.10 -4.26 -10.69
N GLU A 128 -7.01 -4.49 -11.64
CA GLU A 128 -6.71 -4.31 -13.06
C GLU A 128 -6.46 -2.83 -13.38
N ASN A 129 -7.16 -1.93 -12.71
CA ASN A 129 -6.98 -0.48 -12.82
C ASN A 129 -5.91 0.10 -11.88
N ALA A 130 -5.16 -0.73 -11.15
CA ALA A 130 -4.08 -0.27 -10.29
C ALA A 130 -2.90 0.25 -11.13
N LYS A 131 -2.37 1.42 -10.79
CA LYS A 131 -1.28 2.10 -11.48
C LYS A 131 0.00 2.13 -10.64
N PRO A 132 1.08 1.49 -11.12
CA PRO A 132 2.38 1.56 -10.46
C PRO A 132 3.11 2.87 -10.77
N TYR A 133 3.78 3.42 -9.75
CA TYR A 133 4.71 4.54 -9.88
C TYR A 133 6.08 4.10 -9.37
N ILE A 134 6.99 3.74 -10.27
CA ILE A 134 8.33 3.24 -9.95
C ILE A 134 9.19 4.37 -9.39
N LEU A 135 9.95 4.06 -8.34
CA LEU A 135 10.98 4.93 -7.79
C LEU A 135 12.35 4.53 -8.35
N ALA A 136 12.78 5.21 -9.42
CA ALA A 136 14.09 4.99 -10.01
C ALA A 136 15.12 5.94 -9.37
N ARG A 137 16.14 5.38 -8.71
CA ARG A 137 17.18 6.17 -8.04
C ARG A 137 17.96 6.97 -9.09
N GLY A 138 17.90 8.31 -8.99
CA GLY A 138 18.60 9.23 -9.90
C GLY A 138 17.78 9.66 -11.12
N ASP A 139 16.78 8.87 -11.50
CA ASP A 139 15.98 9.10 -12.72
C ASP A 139 14.55 9.58 -12.43
N GLY A 140 14.13 9.60 -11.16
CA GLY A 140 12.85 10.15 -10.73
C GLY A 140 11.72 9.11 -10.58
N ILE A 141 10.49 9.54 -10.87
CA ILE A 141 9.28 8.72 -10.74
C ILE A 141 8.77 8.38 -12.15
N PHE A 142 8.55 7.09 -12.41
CA PHE A 142 7.97 6.61 -13.66
C PHE A 142 6.55 6.08 -13.41
N GLU A 143 5.54 6.75 -13.98
CA GLU A 143 4.17 6.21 -14.04
C GLU A 143 4.12 5.10 -15.09
N LEU A 144 3.60 3.94 -14.70
CA LEU A 144 3.29 2.85 -15.62
C LEU A 144 1.79 2.80 -15.93
N PRO A 145 1.40 2.15 -17.05
CA PRO A 145 -0.01 1.85 -17.31
C PRO A 145 -0.62 0.98 -16.20
N ALA A 146 -1.96 0.92 -16.19
CA ALA A 146 -2.66 0.06 -15.26
C ALA A 146 -2.27 -1.42 -15.43
N LEU A 147 -2.26 -2.18 -14.32
CA LEU A 147 -1.77 -3.57 -14.31
C LEU A 147 -2.42 -4.45 -15.39
N GLY A 148 -3.72 -4.25 -15.66
CA GLY A 148 -4.43 -5.01 -16.70
C GLY A 148 -3.83 -4.86 -18.11
N TYR A 149 -3.15 -3.74 -18.40
CA TYR A 149 -2.51 -3.51 -19.71
C TYR A 149 -1.09 -4.05 -19.81
N ILE A 150 -0.45 -4.35 -18.67
CA ILE A 150 0.96 -4.74 -18.59
C ILE A 150 1.16 -6.12 -17.99
N GLN A 151 0.09 -6.90 -17.79
CA GLN A 151 0.13 -8.22 -17.17
C GLN A 151 1.15 -9.16 -17.83
N ASP A 152 1.30 -9.12 -19.16
CA ASP A 152 2.25 -9.98 -19.88
C ASP A 152 3.73 -9.58 -19.67
N LEU A 153 3.98 -8.43 -19.05
CA LEU A 153 5.31 -7.88 -18.78
C LEU A 153 5.77 -8.06 -17.33
N ILE A 154 4.85 -8.38 -16.41
CA ILE A 154 5.06 -8.33 -14.94
C ILE A 154 4.91 -9.67 -14.22
#